data_AF-A0A833FZC3-F1
#
_entry.id   AF-A0A833FZC3-F1
#
_cell.length_a   1.000
_cell.length_b   1.000
_cell.length_c   1.000
_cell.angle_alpha   90.00
_cell.angle_beta   90.00
_cell.angle_gamma   90.00
#
_symmetry.space_group_name_H-M   'P 1'
#
loop_
_entity.id
_entity.type
_entity.pdbx_description
1 polymer ?
#
loop_
_entity_poly.entity_id
_entity_poly.type
_entity_poly.pdbx_seq_one_letter_code
_entity_poly.pdbx_strand_id
1 'polypeptide(L)'
;MAAALARPMPPSETRRLAQEIGEAILRRDRLRTDEAKDRDLAEAELRLASLLHRYVHRHGYRDKERVERSAQWQGALARFRSVADRALIDWLLVQIDVACNLAHGIPDLRPRKDGPTWLVLLEHVANRKRKAKAVLDWLIAADKSGGATATDKTLPEALREMHLRSASEKREP
;
A
#
# COMPACT_ATOMS: atom_id res chain seq x y z
N MET A 1 -8.88 -22.14 15.89
CA MET A 1 -7.41 -22.19 15.96
C MET A 1 -6.88 -20.91 16.58
N ALA A 2 -6.37 -20.97 17.82
CA ALA A 2 -5.74 -19.81 18.45
C ALA A 2 -4.36 -19.61 17.82
N ALA A 3 -4.24 -18.66 16.89
CA ALA A 3 -2.93 -18.21 16.42
C ALA A 3 -2.16 -17.71 17.64
N ALA A 4 -1.07 -18.41 18.00
CA ALA A 4 -0.13 -17.97 19.00
C ALA A 4 0.31 -16.55 18.61
N LEU A 5 -0.14 -15.56 19.38
CA LEU A 5 0.25 -14.17 19.17
C LEU A 5 1.77 -14.14 19.30
N ALA A 6 2.46 -13.82 18.20
CA ALA A 6 3.90 -13.63 18.21
C ALA A 6 4.23 -12.69 19.38
N ARG A 7 5.27 -13.03 20.16
CA ARG A 7 5.70 -12.19 21.28
C ARG A 7 5.83 -10.74 20.79
N PRO A 8 5.21 -9.77 21.49
CA PRO A 8 5.29 -8.37 21.08
C PRO A 8 6.76 -7.95 20.99
N MET A 9 7.07 -7.24 19.92
CA MET A 9 8.42 -6.75 19.64
C MET A 9 8.89 -5.81 20.76
N PRO A 10 10.16 -5.88 21.19
CA PRO A 10 10.71 -4.92 22.14
C PRO A 10 10.56 -3.48 21.62
N PRO A 11 10.27 -2.48 22.48
CA PRO A 11 10.09 -1.10 22.06
C PRO A 11 11.29 -0.50 21.30
N SER A 12 12.51 -1.00 21.56
CA SER A 12 13.72 -0.61 20.83
C SER A 12 13.70 -1.09 19.37
N GLU A 13 13.29 -2.34 19.13
CA GLU A 13 13.21 -2.92 17.79
C GLU A 13 12.04 -2.31 17.00
N THR A 14 10.91 -2.01 17.65
CA THR A 14 9.81 -1.25 17.04
C THR A 14 10.27 0.13 16.56
N ARG A 15 10.99 0.88 17.41
CA ARG A 15 11.51 2.20 17.05
C ARG A 15 12.50 2.13 15.90
N ARG A 16 13.43 1.17 15.94
CA ARG A 16 14.38 0.93 14.85
C ARG A 16 13.67 0.64 13.53
N LEU A 17 12.67 -0.25 13.54
CA LEU A 17 11.96 -0.59 12.31
C LEU A 17 11.13 0.60 11.78
N ALA A 18 10.57 1.43 12.65
CA ALA A 18 9.91 2.67 12.25
C ALA A 18 10.90 3.67 11.62
N GLN A 19 12.11 3.79 12.16
CA GLN A 19 13.19 4.60 11.56
C GLN A 19 13.58 4.07 10.18
N GLU A 20 13.80 2.76 10.04
CA GLU A 20 14.11 2.13 8.75
C GLU A 20 13.01 2.38 7.71
N ILE A 21 11.73 2.42 8.13
CA ILE A 21 10.62 2.79 7.25
C ILE A 21 10.69 4.27 6.86
N GLY A 22 10.95 5.18 7.81
CA GLY A 22 11.12 6.61 7.52
C GLY A 22 12.23 6.87 6.51
N GLU A 23 13.38 6.21 6.67
CA GLU A 23 14.49 6.27 5.70
C GLU A 23 14.09 5.73 4.32
N ALA A 24 13.34 4.63 4.26
CA ALA A 24 12.85 4.06 3.01
C ALA A 24 11.85 4.98 2.30
N ILE A 25 10.99 5.68 3.05
CA ILE A 25 10.07 6.69 2.51
C ILE A 25 10.86 7.84 1.89
N LEU A 26 11.82 8.41 2.63
CA LEU A 26 12.65 9.50 2.14
C LEU A 26 13.44 9.11 0.88
N ARG A 27 14.00 7.90 0.86
CA ARG A 27 14.71 7.37 -0.31
C ARG A 27 13.79 7.26 -1.52
N ARG A 28 12.61 6.66 -1.35
CA ARG A 28 11.61 6.55 -2.43
C ARG A 28 11.22 7.93 -2.95
N ASP A 29 10.96 8.88 -2.06
CA ASP A 29 10.48 10.20 -2.44
C ASP A 29 11.56 10.98 -3.21
N ARG A 30 12.83 10.85 -2.84
CA ARG A 30 13.96 11.37 -3.64
C ARG A 30 14.03 10.73 -5.02
N LEU A 31 13.91 9.41 -5.11
CA LEU A 31 13.90 8.71 -6.40
C LEU A 31 12.71 9.07 -7.29
N ARG A 32 11.63 9.64 -6.74
CA ARG A 32 10.50 10.16 -7.53
C ARG A 32 10.75 11.57 -8.07
N THR A 33 11.53 12.37 -7.35
CA THR A 33 11.86 13.74 -7.77
C THR A 33 13.04 13.77 -8.73
N ASP A 34 13.99 12.86 -8.52
CA ASP A 34 15.11 12.66 -9.42
C ASP A 34 14.61 11.87 -10.65
N GLU A 35 15.20 12.07 -11.82
CA GLU A 35 14.96 11.24 -13.02
C GLU A 35 15.56 9.82 -12.84
N ALA A 36 15.24 9.16 -11.71
CA ALA A 36 15.71 7.84 -11.39
C ALA A 36 15.15 6.83 -12.39
N LYS A 37 15.94 5.78 -12.68
CA LYS A 37 15.48 4.68 -13.52
C LYS A 37 14.30 3.99 -12.83
N ASP A 38 13.27 3.64 -13.59
CA ASP A 38 12.04 2.98 -13.10
C ASP A 38 12.33 1.78 -12.18
N ARG A 39 13.42 1.06 -12.47
CA ARG A 39 13.90 -0.06 -11.65
C ARG A 39 14.31 0.34 -10.25
N ASP A 40 15.10 1.41 -10.08
CA ASP A 40 15.57 1.86 -8.76
C ASP A 40 14.38 2.28 -7.88
N LEU A 41 13.39 2.94 -8.50
CA LEU A 41 12.14 3.29 -7.83
C LEU A 41 11.34 2.04 -7.42
N ALA A 42 11.24 1.04 -8.31
CA ALA A 42 10.56 -0.22 -7.99
C ALA A 42 11.25 -1.02 -6.88
N GLU A 43 12.59 -1.02 -6.83
CA GLU A 43 13.37 -1.62 -5.74
C GLU A 43 13.10 -0.91 -4.41
N ALA A 44 13.06 0.43 -4.41
CA ALA A 44 12.74 1.23 -3.24
C ALA A 44 11.30 0.97 -2.74
N GLU A 45 10.33 0.89 -3.64
CA GLU A 45 8.94 0.56 -3.31
C GLU A 45 8.80 -0.84 -2.70
N LEU A 46 9.48 -1.85 -3.26
CA LEU A 46 9.48 -3.19 -2.70
C LEU A 46 10.12 -3.23 -1.32
N ARG A 47 11.21 -2.48 -1.11
CA ARG A 47 11.87 -2.36 0.19
C ARG A 47 10.92 -1.77 1.23
N LEU A 48 10.28 -0.64 0.90
CA LEU A 48 9.31 0.02 1.78
C LEU A 48 8.13 -0.91 2.10
N ALA A 49 7.52 -1.53 1.09
CA ALA A 49 6.41 -2.44 1.29
C ALA A 49 6.78 -3.67 2.15
N SER A 50 8.01 -4.16 2.02
CA SER A 50 8.53 -5.26 2.83
C SER A 50 8.74 -4.86 4.30
N LEU A 51 9.25 -3.65 4.55
CA LEU A 51 9.40 -3.11 5.90
C LEU A 51 8.04 -2.88 6.57
N LEU A 52 7.08 -2.27 5.85
CA LEU A 52 5.71 -2.08 6.33
C LEU A 52 5.02 -3.40 6.68
N HIS A 53 5.12 -4.40 5.79
CA HIS A 53 4.57 -5.73 6.06
C HIS A 53 5.19 -6.35 7.32
N ARG A 54 6.52 -6.28 7.47
CA ARG A 54 7.22 -6.78 8.66
C ARG A 54 6.76 -6.05 9.93
N TYR A 55 6.60 -4.74 9.85
CA TYR A 55 6.18 -3.90 10.96
C TYR A 55 4.76 -4.27 11.44
N VAL A 56 3.79 -4.34 10.52
CA VAL A 56 2.40 -4.70 10.85
C VAL A 56 2.29 -6.15 11.34
N HIS A 57 3.00 -7.08 10.71
CA HIS A 57 2.97 -8.49 11.12
C HIS A 57 3.49 -8.69 12.56
N ARG A 58 4.49 -7.90 12.97
CA ARG A 58 5.07 -7.96 14.31
C ARG A 58 4.27 -7.18 15.35
N HIS A 59 3.56 -6.14 14.94
CA HIS A 59 2.63 -5.37 15.79
C HIS A 59 1.23 -6.01 15.84
N GLY A 60 1.17 -7.33 15.96
CA GLY A 60 -0.10 -8.05 16.05
C GLY A 60 -0.96 -7.53 17.21
N TYR A 61 -2.23 -7.26 16.92
CA TYR A 61 -3.22 -6.90 17.93
C TYR A 61 -4.54 -7.59 17.66
N ARG A 62 -5.41 -7.60 18.67
CA ARG A 62 -6.77 -8.13 18.58
C ARG A 62 -7.75 -6.99 18.81
N ASP A 63 -8.83 -7.03 18.04
CA ASP A 63 -9.97 -6.14 18.27
C ASP A 63 -10.69 -6.51 19.56
N LYS A 64 -11.33 -5.52 20.16
CA LYS A 64 -12.24 -5.72 21.29
C LYS A 64 -13.66 -5.80 20.74
N GLU A 65 -14.35 -6.91 20.94
CA GLU A 65 -15.70 -7.15 20.39
C GLU A 65 -16.73 -6.10 20.83
N ARG A 66 -16.60 -5.57 22.05
CA ARG A 66 -17.51 -4.55 22.60
C ARG A 66 -17.27 -3.13 22.07
N VAL A 67 -16.25 -2.93 21.25
CA VAL A 67 -15.88 -1.62 20.70
C VAL A 67 -16.42 -1.49 19.29
N GLU A 68 -17.05 -0.35 18.99
CA GLU A 68 -17.54 -0.05 17.65
C GLU A 68 -16.45 -0.14 16.59
N ARG A 69 -16.85 -0.49 15.37
CA ARG A 69 -15.92 -0.77 14.28
C ARG A 69 -15.07 0.44 13.89
N SER A 70 -15.66 1.63 13.88
CA SER A 70 -14.96 2.91 13.66
C SER A 70 -13.88 3.15 14.71
N ALA A 71 -14.19 2.93 15.98
CA ALA A 71 -13.25 3.06 17.10
C ALA A 71 -12.14 2.00 17.08
N GLN A 72 -12.42 0.77 16.61
CA GLN A 72 -11.39 -0.24 16.35
C GLN A 72 -10.37 0.27 15.32
N TRP A 73 -10.83 0.85 14.20
CA TRP A 73 -9.97 1.43 13.17
C TRP A 73 -9.21 2.69 13.62
N GLN A 74 -9.82 3.53 14.45
CA GLN A 74 -9.11 4.65 15.10
C GLN A 74 -7.98 4.14 16.00
N GLY A 75 -8.22 3.05 16.73
CA GLY A 75 -7.19 2.37 17.52
C GLY A 75 -6.06 1.82 16.65
N ALA A 76 -6.36 1.28 15.46
CA ALA A 76 -5.36 0.89 14.49
C ALA A 76 -4.54 2.10 14.01
N LEU A 77 -5.19 3.19 13.60
CA LEU A 77 -4.52 4.42 13.15
C LEU A 77 -3.57 4.96 14.22
N ALA A 78 -4.00 5.02 15.49
CA ALA A 78 -3.15 5.47 16.59
C ALA A 78 -1.87 4.63 16.74
N ARG A 79 -1.94 3.31 16.48
CA ARG A 79 -0.78 2.41 16.53
C ARG A 79 0.21 2.61 15.40
N PHE A 80 -0.25 2.96 14.21
CA PHE A 80 0.59 3.05 13.01
C PHE A 80 0.95 4.48 12.60
N ARG A 81 0.41 5.50 13.29
CA ARG A 81 0.67 6.92 13.01
C ARG A 81 2.17 7.26 12.98
N SER A 82 2.98 6.62 13.82
CA SER A 82 4.43 6.86 13.90
C SER A 82 5.22 6.43 12.67
N VAL A 83 4.64 5.60 11.80
CA VAL A 83 5.31 5.08 10.61
C VAL A 83 5.37 6.12 9.48
N ALA A 84 4.53 7.15 9.54
CA ALA A 84 4.48 8.28 8.61
C ALA A 84 4.33 7.93 7.11
N ASP A 85 3.96 6.69 6.76
CA ASP A 85 3.62 6.34 5.38
C ASP A 85 2.22 6.89 5.04
N ARG A 86 2.20 7.97 4.26
CA ARG A 86 0.96 8.66 3.87
C ARG A 86 -0.07 7.74 3.23
N ALA A 87 0.35 6.86 2.33
CA ALA A 87 -0.56 5.93 1.65
C ALA A 87 -1.26 4.98 2.63
N LEU A 88 -0.55 4.48 3.64
CA LEU A 88 -1.13 3.65 4.71
C LEU A 88 -2.07 4.46 5.61
N ILE A 89 -1.69 5.68 5.98
CA ILE A 89 -2.51 6.57 6.82
C ILE A 89 -3.82 6.92 6.09
N ASP A 90 -3.74 7.35 4.84
CA ASP A 90 -4.91 7.68 4.01
C ASP A 90 -5.82 6.45 3.86
N TRP A 91 -5.23 5.26 3.64
CA TRP A 91 -6.01 4.02 3.59
C TRP A 91 -6.74 3.71 4.90
N LEU A 92 -6.08 3.92 6.05
CA LEU A 92 -6.69 3.74 7.37
C LEU A 92 -7.81 4.73 7.64
N LEU A 93 -7.64 6.00 7.24
CA LEU A 93 -8.68 7.03 7.34
C LEU A 93 -9.93 6.63 6.55
N VAL A 94 -9.75 6.14 5.31
CA VAL A 94 -10.86 5.61 4.51
C VAL A 94 -11.58 4.44 5.22
N GLN A 95 -10.86 3.56 5.93
CA GLN A 95 -11.52 2.49 6.69
C GLN A 95 -12.36 3.02 7.86
N ILE A 96 -11.91 4.09 8.52
CA ILE A 96 -12.66 4.78 9.57
C ILE A 96 -13.95 5.37 8.98
N ASP A 97 -13.84 6.10 7.88
CA ASP A 97 -14.98 6.76 7.24
C ASP A 97 -16.03 5.74 6.77
N VAL A 98 -15.58 4.65 6.13
CA VAL A 98 -16.46 3.54 5.74
C VAL A 98 -17.16 2.95 6.96
N ALA A 99 -16.43 2.68 8.05
CA ALA A 99 -17.03 2.12 9.26
C ALA A 99 -18.03 3.08 9.92
N CYS A 100 -17.75 4.39 9.92
CA CYS A 100 -18.69 5.42 10.38
C CYS A 100 -19.94 5.43 9.52
N ASN A 101 -19.82 5.45 8.20
CA ASN A 101 -20.96 5.51 7.29
C ASN A 101 -21.87 4.28 7.42
N LEU A 102 -21.30 3.09 7.57
CA LEU A 102 -22.06 1.86 7.82
C LEU A 102 -22.82 1.92 9.15
N ALA A 103 -22.21 2.47 10.21
CA ALA A 103 -22.88 2.63 11.50
C ALA A 103 -24.06 3.62 11.44
N HIS A 104 -24.00 4.62 10.54
CA HIS A 104 -25.10 5.55 10.27
C HIS A 104 -26.10 5.05 9.21
N GLY A 105 -25.96 3.80 8.74
CA GLY A 105 -26.88 3.20 7.77
C GLY A 105 -26.73 3.73 6.34
N ILE A 106 -25.60 4.34 5.99
CA ILE A 106 -25.29 4.81 4.63
C ILE A 106 -24.63 3.66 3.84
N PRO A 107 -25.34 3.05 2.86
CA PRO A 107 -24.89 1.81 2.22
C PRO A 107 -23.90 1.99 1.06
N ASP A 108 -23.68 3.23 0.60
CA ASP A 108 -22.88 3.52 -0.60
C ASP A 108 -21.39 3.19 -0.44
N LEU A 109 -20.93 2.99 0.80
CA LEU A 109 -19.55 2.63 1.09
C LEU A 109 -19.49 1.24 1.74
N ARG A 110 -19.25 0.24 0.90
CA ARG A 110 -19.07 -1.15 1.38
C ARG A 110 -17.67 -1.34 1.97
N PRO A 111 -17.55 -2.07 3.10
CA PRO A 111 -16.25 -2.45 3.60
C PRO A 111 -15.57 -3.36 2.58
N ARG A 112 -14.28 -3.13 2.31
CA ARG A 112 -13.53 -3.98 1.36
C ARG A 112 -13.47 -5.44 1.82
N LYS A 113 -13.53 -5.68 3.13
CA LYS A 113 -13.49 -7.00 3.74
C LYS A 113 -13.98 -6.98 5.19
N ASP A 114 -14.72 -8.01 5.57
CA ASP A 114 -15.13 -8.26 6.95
C ASP A 114 -14.08 -9.07 7.71
N GLY A 115 -13.98 -8.86 9.02
CA GLY A 115 -13.06 -9.59 9.91
C GLY A 115 -12.19 -8.66 10.77
N PRO A 116 -11.29 -9.19 11.61
CA PRO A 116 -10.48 -8.37 12.50
C PRO A 116 -9.64 -7.30 11.76
N THR A 117 -9.63 -6.06 12.25
CA THR A 117 -8.94 -4.91 11.64
C THR A 117 -7.46 -5.19 11.39
N TRP A 118 -6.78 -5.87 12.33
CA TRP A 118 -5.39 -6.29 12.17
C TRP A 118 -5.20 -7.24 10.99
N LEU A 119 -6.08 -8.22 10.78
CA LEU A 119 -5.97 -9.16 9.66
C LEU A 119 -6.20 -8.46 8.33
N VAL A 120 -7.19 -7.56 8.26
CA VAL A 120 -7.48 -6.76 7.07
C VAL A 120 -6.30 -5.83 6.75
N LEU A 121 -5.71 -5.19 7.76
CA LEU A 121 -4.52 -4.35 7.62
C LEU A 121 -3.30 -5.16 7.17
N LEU A 122 -3.05 -6.32 7.77
CA LEU A 122 -1.95 -7.21 7.42
C LEU A 122 -2.05 -7.67 5.96
N GLU A 123 -3.25 -8.03 5.52
CA GLU A 123 -3.53 -8.39 4.14
C GLU A 123 -3.31 -7.21 3.18
N HIS A 124 -3.73 -6.00 3.55
CA HIS A 124 -3.49 -4.79 2.75
C HIS A 124 -1.99 -4.59 2.49
N VAL A 125 -1.16 -4.62 3.54
CA VAL A 125 0.30 -4.43 3.38
C VAL A 125 0.97 -5.62 2.70
N ALA A 126 0.46 -6.85 2.88
CA ALA A 126 0.92 -8.02 2.13
C ALA A 126 0.63 -7.90 0.63
N ASN A 127 -0.56 -7.40 0.27
CA ASN A 127 -0.94 -7.12 -1.11
C ASN A 127 -0.05 -6.04 -1.73
N ARG A 128 0.23 -4.95 -1.01
CA ARG A 128 1.16 -3.91 -1.46
C ARG A 128 2.55 -4.49 -1.74
N LYS A 129 3.07 -5.34 -0.84
CA LYS A 129 4.35 -6.04 -1.05
C LYS A 129 4.33 -6.93 -2.29
N ARG A 130 3.27 -7.74 -2.49
CA ARG A 130 3.13 -8.59 -3.69
C ARG A 130 3.12 -7.78 -4.97
N LYS A 131 2.36 -6.68 -5.01
CA LYS A 131 2.30 -5.77 -6.16
C LYS A 131 3.67 -5.15 -6.47
N ALA A 132 4.35 -4.61 -5.46
CA ALA A 132 5.68 -4.03 -5.64
C ALA A 132 6.69 -5.06 -6.19
N LYS A 133 6.61 -6.31 -5.70
CA LYS A 133 7.46 -7.40 -6.22
C LYS A 133 7.15 -7.70 -7.69
N ALA A 134 5.87 -7.83 -8.04
CA ALA A 134 5.46 -8.12 -9.41
C ALA A 134 5.92 -7.04 -10.40
N VAL A 135 5.84 -5.75 -10.02
CA VAL A 135 6.34 -4.64 -10.82
C VAL A 135 7.85 -4.74 -11.01
N LEU A 136 8.62 -5.01 -9.95
CA LEU A 136 10.07 -5.17 -10.06
C LEU A 136 10.45 -6.37 -10.95
N ASP A 137 9.79 -7.52 -10.76
CA ASP A 137 10.02 -8.71 -11.58
C ASP A 137 9.73 -8.43 -13.06
N TRP A 138 8.66 -7.67 -13.34
CA TRP A 138 8.29 -7.24 -14.70
C TRP A 138 9.35 -6.33 -15.32
N LEU A 139 9.88 -5.34 -14.59
CA LEU A 139 10.95 -4.47 -15.07
C LEU A 139 12.25 -5.24 -15.34
N ILE A 140 12.62 -6.17 -14.45
CA ILE A 140 13.79 -7.04 -14.65
C ILE A 140 13.61 -7.91 -15.90
N ALA A 141 12.40 -8.42 -16.14
CA ALA A 141 12.11 -9.20 -17.33
C ALA A 141 12.20 -8.34 -18.60
N ALA A 142 11.65 -7.12 -18.57
CA ALA A 142 11.70 -6.17 -19.68
C ALA A 142 13.14 -5.78 -20.05
N ASP A 143 13.98 -5.48 -19.05
CA ASP A 143 15.42 -5.21 -19.23
C ASP A 143 16.13 -6.37 -19.95
N LYS A 144 15.82 -7.62 -19.55
CA LYS A 144 16.44 -8.82 -20.10
C LYS A 144 15.96 -9.17 -21.50
N SER A 145 14.69 -8.93 -21.81
CA SER A 145 14.11 -9.26 -23.12
C SER A 145 14.36 -8.18 -24.17
N GLY A 146 15.11 -7.11 -23.84
CA GLY A 146 15.25 -5.93 -24.69
C GLY A 146 13.91 -5.21 -24.94
N GLY A 147 12.92 -5.51 -24.10
CA GLY A 147 11.53 -5.12 -24.29
C GLY A 147 11.34 -3.70 -23.81
N ALA A 148 11.52 -2.76 -24.75
CA ALA A 148 11.11 -1.38 -24.60
C ALA A 148 9.72 -1.32 -23.97
N THR A 149 9.57 -0.50 -22.93
CA THR A 149 8.27 0.06 -22.58
C THR A 149 7.60 0.51 -23.87
N ALA A 150 6.31 0.24 -24.03
CA ALA A 150 5.56 0.70 -25.19
C ALA A 150 5.54 2.23 -25.18
N THR A 151 6.56 2.83 -25.79
CA THR A 151 6.61 4.23 -26.13
C THR A 151 5.79 4.46 -27.39
N ASP A 152 5.37 5.69 -27.59
CA ASP A 152 4.88 6.22 -28.84
C ASP A 152 5.63 5.70 -30.08
N LYS A 153 6.97 5.58 -30.01
CA LYS A 153 7.82 5.13 -31.12
C LYS A 153 7.84 3.60 -31.33
N THR A 154 7.40 2.83 -30.34
CA THR A 154 7.43 1.37 -30.33
C THR A 154 6.03 0.74 -30.36
N LEU A 155 4.99 1.55 -30.25
CA LEU A 155 3.60 1.12 -30.40
C LEU A 155 3.26 0.94 -31.88
N PRO A 156 2.67 -0.19 -32.28
CA PRO A 156 2.02 -0.32 -33.58
C PRO A 156 1.01 0.80 -33.78
N GLU A 157 0.94 1.35 -34.99
CA GLU A 157 0.14 2.54 -35.32
C GLU A 157 -1.32 2.44 -34.85
N ALA A 158 -1.93 1.26 -34.99
CA ALA A 158 -3.29 0.98 -34.53
C ALA A 158 -3.49 1.17 -33.00
N LEU A 159 -2.50 0.84 -32.18
CA LEU A 159 -2.57 1.04 -30.72
C LEU A 159 -2.31 2.50 -30.32
N ARG A 160 -1.50 3.20 -31.12
CA ARG A 160 -1.21 4.63 -30.94
C ARG A 160 -2.46 5.47 -31.26
N GLU A 161 -3.16 5.16 -32.35
CA GLU A 161 -4.44 5.76 -32.70
C GLU A 161 -5.52 5.50 -31.64
N MET A 162 -5.59 4.27 -31.11
CA MET A 162 -6.54 3.92 -30.04
C MET A 162 -6.24 4.70 -28.75
N HIS A 163 -4.97 4.87 -28.39
CA HIS A 163 -4.57 5.66 -27.22
C HIS A 163 -4.93 7.15 -27.39
N LEU A 164 -4.64 7.72 -28.56
CA LEU A 164 -4.98 9.10 -28.90
C LEU A 164 -6.50 9.35 -28.89
N ARG A 165 -7.30 8.43 -29.44
CA ARG A 165 -8.77 8.50 -29.39
C ARG A 165 -9.31 8.45 -27.95
N SER A 166 -8.77 7.55 -27.11
CA SER A 166 -9.18 7.44 -25.71
C SER A 166 -8.81 8.67 -24.87
N ALA A 167 -7.77 9.40 -25.26
CA ALA A 167 -7.35 10.64 -24.61
C ALA A 167 -8.20 11.85 -25.06
N SER A 168 -8.71 11.85 -26.29
CA SER A 168 -9.65 12.87 -26.79
C SER A 168 -11.09 12.66 -26.32
N GLU A 169 -11.55 11.42 -26.13
CA GLU A 169 -12.92 11.12 -25.66
C GLU A 169 -13.17 11.54 -24.20
N LYS A 170 -12.11 11.71 -23.39
CA LYS A 170 -12.23 12.25 -22.01
C LYS A 170 -12.34 13.77 -21.94
N ARG A 171 -12.40 14.47 -23.08
CA ARG A 171 -12.42 15.95 -23.17
C ARG A 171 -13.71 16.54 -23.74
N GLU A 172 -14.77 15.75 -23.92
CA GLU A 172 -16.10 16.32 -24.17
C GLU A 172 -16.86 16.46 -22.83
N PRO A 173 -17.36 17.66 -22.49
CA PRO A 173 -18.13 17.92 -21.28
C PRO A 173 -19.50 17.22 -21.25
#